data_AF-A0A7Y3UCE8-F1
#
_entry.id   AF-A0A7Y3UCE8-F1
#
_cell.length_a   1.000
_cell.length_b   1.000
_cell.length_c   1.000
_cell.angle_alpha   90.00
_cell.angle_beta   90.00
_cell.angle_gamma   90.00
#
_symmetry.space_group_name_H-M   'P 1'
#
loop_
_entity.id
_entity.type
_entity.pdbx_description
1 polymer ?
#
loop_
_entity_poly.entity_id
_entity_poly.type
_entity_poly.pdbx_seq_one_letter_code
_entity_poly.pdbx_strand_id
1 'polypeptide(L)'
;MKFNLTGFRFFNSIYWLALSLWLGALVMVALTAAVIFPTMRDLDVTIPEFAEAGYTGDHWRIAAGHVMEILFLVLDFTQLICMTVALLVTALQFTVLGVSLRRFTHVTRIFAILIASGCVCWHVFMLSPQMNRDLRAYWEAARAGDFAAADVHQQAFESAHPTASRLLGSTAVLVAVVIITSAAGVVPLKPASEMEDDPGHSGTATAKKGSGIQEPELLRKLGV
;
A
#
# COMPACT_ATOMS: atom_id res chain seq x y z
N MET A 1 32.60 0.97 7.16
CA MET A 1 31.61 0.48 8.15
C MET A 1 31.04 -0.84 7.62
N LYS A 2 31.27 -1.97 8.29
CA LYS A 2 30.75 -3.26 7.82
C LYS A 2 29.25 -3.32 8.12
N PHE A 3 28.40 -3.33 7.09
CA PHE A 3 26.96 -3.44 7.27
C PHE A 3 26.58 -4.84 7.73
N ASN A 4 25.88 -4.93 8.86
CA ASN A 4 25.35 -6.19 9.36
C ASN A 4 24.15 -6.60 8.47
N LEU A 5 24.34 -7.64 7.65
CA LEU A 5 23.33 -8.18 6.73
C LEU A 5 22.01 -8.50 7.45
N THR A 6 22.07 -8.92 8.71
CA THR A 6 20.91 -9.20 9.55
C THR A 6 20.06 -7.95 9.78
N GLY A 7 20.70 -6.80 10.04
CA GLY A 7 20.00 -5.53 10.24
C GLY A 7 19.28 -5.08 8.97
N PHE A 8 19.93 -5.18 7.81
CA PHE A 8 19.31 -4.85 6.52
C PHE A 8 18.04 -5.66 6.25
N ARG A 9 18.10 -6.99 6.48
CA ARG A 9 16.95 -7.89 6.27
C ARG A 9 15.80 -7.55 7.20
N PHE A 10 16.09 -7.25 8.47
CA PHE A 10 15.07 -6.86 9.45
C PHE A 10 14.31 -5.59 9.04
N PHE A 11 15.03 -4.51 8.71
CA PHE A 11 14.39 -3.27 8.26
C PHE A 11 13.59 -3.46 6.98
N ASN A 12 14.12 -4.25 6.03
CA ASN A 12 13.40 -4.56 4.81
C ASN A 12 12.08 -5.31 5.11
N SER A 13 12.08 -6.30 6.00
CA SER A 13 10.84 -7.00 6.39
C SER A 13 9.80 -6.06 7.00
N ILE A 14 10.21 -5.14 7.88
CA ILE A 14 9.31 -4.12 8.46
C ILE A 14 8.71 -3.24 7.36
N TYR A 15 9.54 -2.80 6.41
CA TYR A 15 9.11 -1.98 5.28
C TYR A 15 8.05 -2.68 4.41
N TRP A 16 8.31 -3.94 4.05
CA TRP A 16 7.37 -4.76 3.29
C TRP A 16 6.05 -5.00 4.03
N LEU A 17 6.12 -5.28 5.33
CA LEU A 17 4.95 -5.46 6.16
C LEU A 17 4.09 -4.19 6.20
N ALA A 18 4.73 -3.03 6.45
CA ALA A 18 4.03 -1.74 6.49
C ALA A 18 3.35 -1.40 5.16
N LEU A 19 4.04 -1.54 4.02
CA LEU A 19 3.45 -1.27 2.71
C LEU A 19 2.30 -2.23 2.37
N SER A 20 2.46 -3.52 2.69
CA SER A 20 1.43 -4.53 2.43
C SER A 20 0.19 -4.30 3.29
N LEU A 21 0.37 -3.95 4.57
CA LEU A 21 -0.73 -3.60 5.46
C LEU A 21 -1.44 -2.33 5.01
N TRP A 22 -0.68 -1.31 4.57
CA TRP A 22 -1.23 -0.07 4.05
C TRP A 22 -2.11 -0.30 2.81
N LEU A 23 -1.60 -1.05 1.83
CA LEU A 23 -2.35 -1.38 0.62
C LEU A 23 -3.56 -2.28 0.94
N GLY A 24 -3.38 -3.29 1.79
CA GLY A 24 -4.43 -4.20 2.22
C GLY A 24 -5.60 -3.46 2.89
N ALA A 25 -5.30 -2.52 3.81
CA ALA A 25 -6.32 -1.72 4.47
C ALA A 25 -7.13 -0.87 3.47
N LEU A 26 -6.46 -0.23 2.50
CA LEU A 26 -7.11 0.54 1.44
C LEU A 26 -8.08 -0.32 0.61
N VAL A 27 -7.62 -1.49 0.17
CA VAL A 27 -8.45 -2.42 -0.62
C VAL A 27 -9.62 -2.93 0.21
N MET A 28 -9.39 -3.31 1.46
CA MET A 28 -10.44 -3.82 2.35
C MET A 28 -11.56 -2.81 2.57
N VAL A 29 -11.24 -1.54 2.85
CA VAL A 29 -12.28 -0.50 3.04
C VAL A 29 -13.05 -0.24 1.74
N ALA A 30 -12.36 -0.20 0.59
CA ALA A 30 -13.01 -0.03 -0.70
C ALA A 30 -13.99 -1.18 -1.03
N LEU A 31 -13.57 -2.43 -0.82
CA LEU A 31 -14.43 -3.60 -1.00
C LEU A 31 -15.60 -3.60 -0.01
N THR A 32 -15.34 -3.22 1.24
CA THR A 32 -16.38 -3.14 2.27
C THR A 32 -17.45 -2.12 1.90
N ALA A 33 -17.05 -0.93 1.43
CA ALA A 33 -18.00 0.06 0.93
C ALA A 33 -18.83 -0.48 -0.25
N ALA A 34 -18.17 -1.16 -1.21
CA ALA A 34 -18.83 -1.75 -2.37
C ALA A 34 -19.87 -2.83 -2.01
N VAL A 35 -19.77 -3.45 -0.84
CA VAL A 35 -20.71 -4.45 -0.33
C VAL A 35 -21.78 -3.83 0.57
N ILE A 36 -21.38 -3.01 1.54
CA ILE A 36 -22.28 -2.48 2.58
C ILE A 36 -23.36 -1.58 1.99
N PHE A 37 -23.01 -0.63 1.11
CA PHE A 37 -24.00 0.31 0.59
C PHE A 37 -25.12 -0.39 -0.22
N PRO A 38 -24.81 -1.28 -1.18
CA PRO A 38 -25.85 -2.07 -1.86
C PRO A 38 -26.62 -2.98 -0.89
N THR A 39 -25.95 -3.65 0.04
CA THR A 39 -26.62 -4.56 0.98
C THR A 39 -27.64 -3.82 1.85
N MET A 40 -27.28 -2.66 2.41
CA MET A 40 -28.20 -1.87 3.23
C MET A 40 -29.38 -1.34 2.42
N ARG A 41 -29.15 -0.97 1.15
CA ARG A 41 -30.22 -0.53 0.24
C ARG A 41 -31.17 -1.68 -0.09
N ASP A 42 -30.64 -2.85 -0.43
CA ASP A 42 -31.43 -4.00 -0.85
C ASP A 42 -32.24 -4.61 0.33
N LEU A 43 -31.75 -4.43 1.56
CA LEU A 43 -32.46 -4.75 2.80
C LEU A 43 -33.52 -3.70 3.20
N ASP A 44 -33.60 -2.58 2.49
CA ASP A 44 -34.47 -1.44 2.80
C ASP A 44 -34.37 -1.02 4.28
N VAL A 45 -33.14 -0.84 4.77
CA VAL A 45 -32.89 -0.57 6.18
C VAL A 45 -33.53 0.76 6.59
N THR A 46 -34.53 0.70 7.47
CA THR A 46 -35.15 1.86 8.12
C THR A 46 -34.59 2.08 9.52
N ILE A 47 -34.31 3.33 9.87
CA ILE A 47 -33.85 3.71 11.22
C ILE A 47 -35.02 4.39 11.93
N PRO A 48 -35.61 3.77 12.99
CA PRO A 48 -36.82 4.28 13.63
C PRO A 48 -36.72 5.75 14.08
N GLU A 49 -35.59 6.14 14.67
CA GLU A 49 -35.34 7.51 15.14
C GLU A 49 -35.56 8.57 14.05
N PHE A 50 -35.15 8.28 12.81
CA PHE A 50 -35.33 9.20 11.68
C PHE A 50 -36.75 9.12 11.10
N ALA A 51 -37.35 7.94 11.11
CA ALA A 51 -38.70 7.73 10.57
C ALA A 51 -39.75 8.42 11.46
N GLU A 52 -39.57 8.37 12.78
CA GLU A 52 -40.39 9.08 13.76
C GLU A 52 -40.27 10.61 13.63
N ALA A 53 -39.10 11.10 13.21
CA ALA A 53 -38.88 12.51 12.87
C ALA A 53 -39.49 12.92 11.50
N GLY A 54 -40.13 11.98 10.79
CA GLY A 54 -40.74 12.21 9.48
C GLY A 54 -39.75 12.23 8.31
N TYR A 55 -38.49 11.83 8.52
CA TYR A 55 -37.51 11.71 7.44
C TYR A 55 -37.95 10.65 6.44
N THR A 56 -38.03 11.03 5.16
CA THR A 56 -38.45 10.15 4.05
C THR A 56 -37.33 9.85 3.06
N GLY A 57 -36.10 10.31 3.34
CA GLY A 57 -34.94 10.07 2.49
C GLY A 57 -34.35 8.67 2.65
N ASP A 58 -33.19 8.46 2.03
CA ASP A 58 -32.50 7.16 1.97
C ASP A 58 -31.91 6.73 3.34
N HIS A 59 -32.70 6.09 4.20
CA HIS A 59 -32.26 5.58 5.51
C HIS A 59 -31.05 4.63 5.40
N TRP A 60 -30.98 3.83 4.34
CA TRP A 60 -29.89 2.91 4.08
C TRP A 60 -28.54 3.63 3.93
N ARG A 61 -28.51 4.87 3.41
CA ARG A 61 -27.28 5.68 3.31
C ARG A 61 -26.78 6.12 4.68
N ILE A 62 -27.70 6.51 5.58
CA ILE A 62 -27.37 6.88 6.96
C ILE A 62 -26.81 5.66 7.69
N ALA A 63 -27.48 4.51 7.58
CA ALA A 63 -27.04 3.26 8.20
C ALA A 63 -25.65 2.82 7.70
N ALA A 64 -25.44 2.80 6.38
CA ALA A 64 -24.14 2.47 5.79
C ALA A 64 -23.06 3.50 6.17
N GLY A 65 -23.42 4.79 6.20
CA GLY A 65 -22.53 5.89 6.56
C GLY A 65 -21.96 5.75 7.97
N HIS A 66 -22.78 5.39 8.95
CA HIS A 66 -22.32 5.15 10.33
C HIS A 66 -21.31 3.99 10.42
N VAL A 67 -21.54 2.89 9.70
CA VAL A 67 -20.60 1.76 9.67
C VAL A 67 -19.29 2.18 9.01
N MET A 68 -19.38 2.91 7.89
CA MET A 68 -18.22 3.34 7.13
C MET A 68 -17.39 4.42 7.84
N GLU A 69 -18.00 5.33 8.61
CA GLU A 69 -17.28 6.37 9.38
C GLU A 69 -16.20 5.74 10.27
N ILE A 70 -16.55 4.67 11.00
CA ILE A 70 -15.62 3.97 11.88
C ILE A 70 -14.49 3.30 11.06
N LEU A 71 -14.84 2.67 9.94
CA LEU A 71 -13.85 2.01 9.07
C LEU A 71 -12.89 3.01 8.44
N PHE A 72 -13.36 4.19 8.03
CA PHE A 72 -12.51 5.26 7.52
C PHE A 72 -11.60 5.84 8.60
N LEU A 73 -12.08 5.98 9.83
CA LEU A 73 -11.23 6.39 10.96
C LEU A 73 -10.10 5.38 11.21
N VAL A 74 -10.42 4.08 11.23
CA VAL A 74 -9.41 3.01 11.39
C VAL A 74 -8.43 3.01 10.22
N LEU A 75 -8.91 3.24 8.99
CA LEU A 75 -8.07 3.40 7.82
C LEU A 75 -7.11 4.57 7.99
N ASP A 76 -7.60 5.76 8.31
CA ASP A 76 -6.78 6.97 8.48
C ASP A 76 -5.64 6.74 9.48
N PHE A 77 -5.93 6.14 10.64
CA PHE A 77 -4.90 5.76 11.62
C PHE A 77 -3.89 4.74 11.06
N THR A 78 -4.39 3.68 10.41
CA THR A 78 -3.54 2.63 9.82
C THR A 78 -2.62 3.20 8.75
N GLN A 79 -3.13 4.08 7.89
CA GLN A 79 -2.37 4.75 6.85
C GLN A 79 -1.28 5.63 7.45
N LEU A 80 -1.60 6.45 8.45
CA LEU A 80 -0.60 7.32 9.10
C LEU A 80 0.54 6.51 9.73
N ILE A 81 0.23 5.40 10.42
CA ILE A 81 1.25 4.52 11.02
C ILE A 81 2.11 3.89 9.93
N CYS A 82 1.51 3.25 8.94
CA CYS A 82 2.23 2.54 7.89
C CYS A 82 3.07 3.51 7.03
N MET A 83 2.52 4.67 6.70
CA MET A 83 3.22 5.75 6.02
C MET A 83 4.47 6.19 6.79
N THR A 84 4.32 6.46 8.09
CA THR A 84 5.42 6.92 8.94
C THR A 84 6.54 5.87 8.99
N VAL A 85 6.19 4.60 9.22
CA VAL A 85 7.16 3.50 9.22
C VAL A 85 7.86 3.38 7.86
N ALA A 86 7.11 3.43 6.77
CA ALA A 86 7.67 3.29 5.42
C ALA A 86 8.62 4.45 5.07
N LEU A 87 8.29 5.69 5.45
CA LEU A 87 9.15 6.86 5.27
C LEU A 87 10.42 6.76 6.11
N LEU A 88 10.32 6.40 7.40
CA LEU A 88 11.46 6.26 8.29
C LEU A 88 12.43 5.18 7.82
N VAL A 89 11.93 4.01 7.42
CA VAL A 89 12.78 2.93 6.90
C VAL A 89 13.40 3.32 5.55
N THR A 90 12.65 4.02 4.69
CA THR A 90 13.20 4.56 3.43
C THR A 90 14.34 5.54 3.72
N ALA A 91 14.15 6.49 4.62
CA ALA A 91 15.17 7.46 5.01
C ALA A 91 16.42 6.74 5.56
N LEU A 92 16.24 5.77 6.45
CA LEU A 92 17.34 4.98 7.03
C LEU A 92 18.14 4.21 5.95
N GLN A 93 17.47 3.67 4.94
CA GLN A 93 18.13 3.00 3.81
C GLN A 93 19.04 3.94 3.01
N PHE A 94 18.67 5.21 2.86
CA PHE A 94 19.51 6.17 2.11
C PHE A 94 20.59 6.81 2.98
N THR A 95 20.31 7.15 4.24
CA THR A 95 21.25 7.86 5.11
C THR A 95 22.27 6.94 5.76
N VAL A 96 21.83 5.77 6.23
CA VAL A 96 22.71 4.84 6.95
C VAL A 96 23.25 3.80 5.99
N LEU A 97 22.41 3.13 5.20
CA LEU A 97 22.85 2.01 4.35
C LEU A 97 23.55 2.44 3.04
N GLY A 98 23.60 3.75 2.75
CA GLY A 98 24.31 4.30 1.60
C GLY A 98 23.78 3.85 0.24
N VAL A 99 22.48 3.52 0.16
CA VAL A 99 21.85 3.09 -1.10
C VAL A 99 21.98 4.21 -2.13
N SER A 100 22.52 3.88 -3.31
CA SER A 100 22.76 4.86 -4.37
C SER A 100 21.46 5.35 -4.99
N LEU A 101 21.29 6.67 -5.09
CA LEU A 101 20.19 7.31 -5.83
C LEU A 101 20.33 7.21 -7.35
N ARG A 102 21.41 6.61 -7.88
CA ARG A 102 21.65 6.53 -9.33
C ARG A 102 20.72 5.56 -10.04
N ARG A 103 20.07 4.63 -9.32
CA ARG A 103 19.14 3.68 -9.93
C ARG A 103 17.77 4.30 -10.05
N PHE A 104 17.22 4.27 -11.26
CA PHE A 104 15.88 4.77 -11.56
C PHE A 104 14.80 4.19 -10.62
N THR A 105 14.88 2.90 -10.29
CA THR A 105 13.93 2.24 -9.38
C THR A 105 13.86 2.89 -7.99
N HIS A 106 14.99 3.36 -7.44
CA HIS A 106 15.02 4.05 -6.16
C HIS A 106 14.39 5.44 -6.23
N VAL A 107 14.62 6.15 -7.33
CA VAL A 107 14.02 7.46 -7.59
C VAL A 107 12.51 7.33 -7.70
N THR A 108 12.01 6.42 -8.54
CA THR A 108 10.56 6.16 -8.68
C THR A 108 9.92 5.79 -7.35
N ARG A 109 10.58 4.93 -6.55
CA ARG A 109 10.10 4.53 -5.23
C ARG A 109 9.95 5.73 -4.28
N ILE A 110 10.96 6.61 -4.21
CA ILE A 110 10.93 7.81 -3.36
C ILE A 110 9.82 8.75 -3.80
N PHE A 111 9.72 9.06 -5.10
CA PHE A 111 8.67 9.94 -5.59
C PHE A 111 7.28 9.37 -5.32
N ALA A 112 7.06 8.08 -5.59
CA ALA A 112 5.77 7.44 -5.36
C ALA A 112 5.36 7.46 -3.89
N ILE A 113 6.26 7.15 -2.95
CA ILE A 113 5.94 7.19 -1.51
C ILE A 113 5.68 8.63 -1.04
N LEU A 114 6.44 9.62 -1.52
CA LEU A 114 6.21 11.02 -1.16
C LEU A 114 4.87 11.55 -1.66
N ILE A 115 4.48 11.22 -2.90
CA ILE A 115 3.18 11.61 -3.44
C ILE A 115 2.06 10.89 -2.69
N ALA A 116 2.20 9.59 -2.41
CA ALA A 116 1.22 8.84 -1.62
C ALA A 116 1.04 9.44 -0.22
N SER A 117 2.13 9.82 0.43
CA SER A 117 2.11 10.53 1.71
C SER A 117 1.42 11.88 1.60
N GLY A 118 1.68 12.65 0.54
CA GLY A 118 0.97 13.90 0.27
C GLY A 118 -0.55 13.70 0.14
N CYS A 119 -0.97 12.66 -0.59
CA CYS A 119 -2.39 12.30 -0.72
C CYS A 119 -3.02 11.94 0.64
N VAL A 120 -2.35 11.13 1.47
CA VAL A 120 -2.84 10.78 2.81
C VAL A 120 -2.91 12.00 3.71
N CYS A 121 -1.87 12.83 3.75
CA CYS A 121 -1.88 14.05 4.57
C CYS A 121 -3.02 14.99 4.15
N TRP A 122 -3.22 15.20 2.84
CA TRP A 122 -4.33 16.02 2.37
C TRP A 122 -5.69 15.41 2.74
N HIS A 123 -5.86 14.10 2.56
CA HIS A 123 -7.08 13.39 2.94
C HIS A 123 -7.37 13.55 4.44
N VAL A 124 -6.44 13.17 5.30
CA VAL A 124 -6.65 13.11 6.76
C VAL A 124 -6.79 14.49 7.40
N PHE A 125 -6.01 15.48 6.97
CA PHE A 125 -5.97 16.78 7.63
C PHE A 125 -6.92 17.82 7.04
N MET A 126 -7.32 17.68 5.77
CA MET A 126 -8.17 18.67 5.10
C MET A 126 -9.54 18.07 4.74
N LEU A 127 -9.55 16.98 3.98
CA LEU A 127 -10.78 16.49 3.35
C LEU A 127 -11.67 15.69 4.31
N SER A 128 -11.11 14.72 5.03
CA SER A 128 -11.81 13.85 5.99
C SER A 128 -12.49 14.66 7.11
N PRO A 129 -11.85 15.66 7.75
CA PRO A 129 -12.52 16.49 8.76
C PRO A 129 -13.70 17.30 8.22
N GLN A 130 -13.58 17.84 7.00
CA GLN A 130 -14.67 18.56 6.34
C GLN A 130 -15.84 17.61 6.05
N MET A 131 -15.57 16.49 5.39
CA MET A 131 -16.59 15.50 5.06
C MET A 131 -17.29 14.95 6.29
N ASN A 132 -16.57 14.66 7.37
CA ASN A 132 -17.15 14.17 8.63
C ASN A 132 -18.04 15.23 9.29
N ARG A 133 -17.70 16.53 9.16
CA ARG A 133 -18.55 17.62 9.65
C ARG A 133 -19.86 17.68 8.86
N ASP A 134 -19.78 17.67 7.54
CA ASP A 134 -20.96 17.72 6.66
C ASP A 134 -21.85 16.48 6.87
N LEU A 135 -21.25 15.29 7.01
CA LEU A 135 -21.97 14.05 7.25
C LEU A 135 -22.72 14.04 8.60
N ARG A 136 -22.07 14.50 9.68
CA ARG A 136 -22.71 14.60 11.00
C ARG A 136 -23.80 15.66 11.03
N ALA A 137 -23.58 16.81 10.38
CA ALA A 137 -24.59 17.86 10.26
C ALA A 137 -25.81 17.37 9.46
N TYR A 138 -25.60 16.58 8.40
CA TYR A 138 -26.68 15.91 7.67
C TYR A 138 -27.49 14.99 8.59
N TRP A 139 -26.83 14.13 9.38
CA TRP A 139 -27.53 13.23 10.31
C TRP A 139 -28.30 13.98 11.40
N GLU A 140 -27.71 15.03 11.97
CA GLU A 140 -28.35 15.86 12.98
C GLU A 140 -29.60 16.58 12.42
N ALA A 141 -29.49 17.18 11.22
CA ALA A 141 -30.61 17.83 10.56
C ALA A 141 -31.73 16.83 10.18
N ALA A 142 -31.37 15.67 9.65
CA ALA A 142 -32.33 14.61 9.31
C ALA A 142 -33.06 14.09 10.56
N ARG A 143 -32.35 13.92 11.68
CA ARG A 143 -32.94 13.55 12.98
C ARG A 143 -33.88 14.63 13.53
N ALA A 144 -33.57 15.90 13.27
CA ALA A 144 -34.40 17.04 13.71
C ALA A 144 -35.64 17.29 12.82
N GLY A 145 -35.79 16.56 11.70
CA GLY A 145 -36.85 16.80 10.73
C GLY A 145 -36.61 18.02 9.82
N ASP A 146 -35.41 18.61 9.85
CA ASP A 146 -35.03 19.75 8.98
C ASP A 146 -34.45 19.24 7.66
N PHE A 147 -35.34 18.83 6.75
CA PHE A 147 -34.95 18.21 5.48
C PHE A 147 -34.24 19.16 4.52
N ALA A 148 -34.51 20.47 4.63
CA ALA A 148 -33.83 21.47 3.81
C ALA A 148 -32.36 21.60 4.22
N ALA A 149 -32.07 21.66 5.52
CA ALA A 149 -30.70 21.67 6.01
C ALA A 149 -29.99 20.32 5.73
N ALA A 150 -30.69 19.20 5.90
CA ALA A 150 -30.15 17.87 5.62
C ALA A 150 -29.67 17.75 4.16
N ASP A 151 -30.48 18.19 3.19
CA ASP A 151 -30.14 18.16 1.77
C ASP A 151 -28.89 19.00 1.44
N VAL A 152 -28.77 20.20 2.03
CA VAL A 152 -27.58 21.05 1.85
C VAL A 152 -26.30 20.35 2.32
N HIS A 153 -26.33 19.74 3.51
CA HIS A 153 -25.17 19.05 4.06
C HIS A 153 -24.85 17.75 3.31
N GLN A 154 -25.87 17.03 2.85
CA GLN A 154 -25.70 15.86 2.00
C GLN A 154 -25.02 16.22 0.67
N GLN A 155 -25.47 17.28 0.00
CA GLN A 155 -24.87 17.75 -1.25
C GLN A 155 -23.41 18.20 -1.06
N ALA A 156 -23.11 18.87 0.06
CA ALA A 156 -21.73 19.24 0.41
C ALA A 156 -20.83 17.99 0.51
N PHE A 157 -21.29 16.96 1.25
CA PHE A 157 -20.58 15.69 1.34
C PHE A 157 -20.42 15.01 -0.03
N GLU A 158 -21.50 14.91 -0.81
CA GLU A 158 -21.49 14.27 -2.14
C GLU A 158 -20.55 14.98 -3.12
N SER A 159 -20.42 16.31 -3.03
CA SER A 159 -19.48 17.08 -3.85
C SER A 159 -18.01 16.78 -3.53
N ALA A 160 -17.70 16.50 -2.26
CA ALA A 160 -16.36 16.19 -1.78
C ALA A 160 -15.98 14.71 -1.99
N HIS A 161 -16.96 13.81 -1.96
CA HIS A 161 -16.76 12.37 -2.00
C HIS A 161 -15.93 11.87 -3.21
N PRO A 162 -16.17 12.30 -4.47
CA PRO A 162 -15.35 11.88 -5.61
C PRO A 162 -13.87 12.23 -5.47
N THR A 163 -13.56 13.36 -4.83
CA THR A 163 -12.18 13.78 -4.55
C THR A 163 -11.54 12.83 -3.55
N ALA A 164 -12.25 12.46 -2.48
CA ALA A 164 -11.77 11.48 -1.50
C ALA A 164 -11.53 10.11 -2.16
N SER A 165 -12.49 9.62 -2.95
CA SER A 165 -12.35 8.35 -3.66
C SER A 165 -11.13 8.33 -4.59
N ARG A 166 -10.89 9.42 -5.34
CA ARG A 166 -9.72 9.54 -6.22
C ARG A 166 -8.41 9.61 -5.43
N LEU A 167 -8.38 10.29 -4.29
CA LEU A 167 -7.19 10.37 -3.43
C LEU A 167 -6.83 9.01 -2.81
N LEU A 168 -7.82 8.29 -2.29
CA LEU A 168 -7.61 6.95 -1.74
C LEU A 168 -7.19 5.97 -2.84
N GLY A 169 -7.85 6.00 -4.00
CA GLY A 169 -7.49 5.19 -5.16
C GLY A 169 -6.07 5.50 -5.67
N SER A 170 -5.70 6.77 -5.76
CA SER A 170 -4.35 7.20 -6.15
C SER A 170 -3.31 6.74 -5.14
N THR A 171 -3.60 6.86 -3.84
CA THR A 171 -2.74 6.34 -2.78
C THR A 171 -2.52 4.84 -2.92
N ALA A 172 -3.58 4.05 -3.17
CA ALA A 172 -3.47 2.60 -3.36
C ALA A 172 -2.56 2.25 -4.55
N VAL A 173 -2.76 2.91 -5.70
CA VAL A 173 -1.93 2.70 -6.89
C VAL A 173 -0.47 3.07 -6.61
N LEU A 174 -0.21 4.21 -5.96
CA LEU A 174 1.14 4.65 -5.65
C LEU A 174 1.84 3.70 -4.66
N VAL A 175 1.15 3.22 -3.62
CA VAL A 175 1.70 2.22 -2.70
C VAL A 175 2.00 0.91 -3.43
N ALA A 176 1.14 0.48 -4.36
CA ALA A 176 1.42 -0.68 -5.20
C ALA A 176 2.67 -0.48 -6.09
N VAL A 177 2.85 0.72 -6.67
CA VAL A 177 4.07 1.07 -7.42
C VAL A 177 5.31 1.01 -6.53
N VAL A 178 5.23 1.50 -5.29
CA VAL A 178 6.33 1.42 -4.30
C VAL A 178 6.69 -0.04 -4.01
N ILE A 179 5.69 -0.90 -3.81
CA ILE A 179 5.87 -2.35 -3.61
C ILE A 179 6.58 -2.97 -4.83
N ILE A 180 6.05 -2.78 -6.03
CA ILE A 180 6.60 -3.38 -7.27
C ILE A 180 8.04 -2.92 -7.53
N THR A 181 8.30 -1.61 -7.44
CA THR A 181 9.65 -1.04 -7.64
C THR A 181 10.65 -1.47 -6.57
N SER A 182 10.17 -1.70 -5.33
CA SER A 182 10.99 -2.26 -4.25
C SER A 182 11.38 -3.71 -4.53
N ALA A 183 10.46 -4.55 -5.04
CA ALA A 183 10.78 -5.92 -5.41
C ALA A 183 11.84 -5.99 -6.52
N ALA A 184 11.67 -5.17 -7.56
CA ALA A 184 12.61 -5.10 -8.68
C ALA A 184 14.02 -4.64 -8.25
N GLY A 185 14.13 -3.86 -7.17
CA GLY A 185 15.40 -3.38 -6.63
C GLY A 185 16.22 -4.44 -5.87
N VAL A 186 15.62 -5.56 -5.46
CA VAL A 186 16.27 -6.61 -4.66
C VAL A 186 17.04 -7.63 -5.52
N VAL A 187 16.89 -7.61 -6.84
CA VAL A 187 17.60 -8.55 -7.73
C VAL A 187 19.12 -8.28 -7.65
N PRO A 188 19.93 -9.20 -7.11
CA PRO A 188 21.38 -9.03 -7.09
C PRO A 188 21.87 -9.00 -8.53
N LEU A 189 22.64 -7.95 -8.88
CA LEU A 189 23.37 -7.96 -10.15
C LEU A 189 24.32 -9.16 -10.11
N LYS A 190 24.26 -10.02 -11.12
CA LYS A 190 25.19 -11.13 -11.30
C LYS A 190 26.63 -10.58 -11.16
N PRO A 191 27.46 -11.14 -10.26
CA PRO A 191 28.80 -10.62 -10.05
C PRO A 191 29.59 -10.70 -11.37
N ALA A 192 30.30 -9.61 -11.72
CA ALA A 192 31.03 -9.51 -12.99
C ALA A 192 32.05 -10.64 -13.19
N SER A 193 32.52 -11.26 -12.11
CA SER A 193 33.40 -12.43 -12.14
C SER A 193 32.75 -13.70 -12.73
N GLU A 194 31.42 -13.77 -12.79
CA GLU A 194 30.71 -14.86 -13.50
C GLU A 194 30.35 -14.48 -14.95
N MET A 195 30.75 -13.29 -15.41
CA MET A 195 30.61 -12.85 -16.80
C MET A 195 31.92 -13.00 -17.60
N GLU A 196 33.03 -13.33 -16.94
CA GLU A 196 34.36 -13.40 -17.56
C GLU A 196 34.78 -14.83 -17.99
N ASP A 197 34.02 -15.87 -17.61
CA ASP A 197 34.32 -17.29 -17.90
C ASP A 197 33.33 -17.97 -18.87
N ASP A 198 32.89 -17.30 -19.94
CA ASP A 198 32.45 -18.01 -21.16
C ASP A 198 33.48 -17.86 -22.29
N PRO A 199 34.63 -18.58 -22.22
CA PRO A 199 35.60 -18.65 -23.32
C PRO A 199 35.10 -19.52 -24.50
N GLY A 200 33.81 -19.86 -24.56
CA GLY A 200 33.29 -21.00 -25.32
C GLY A 200 32.53 -20.73 -26.62
N HIS A 201 32.82 -19.66 -27.38
CA HIS A 201 32.32 -19.53 -28.76
C HIS A 201 33.35 -18.95 -29.75
N SER A 202 34.58 -19.47 -29.70
CA SER A 202 35.42 -19.51 -30.89
C SER A 202 35.61 -20.97 -31.31
N GLY A 203 34.91 -21.35 -32.37
CA GLY A 203 35.12 -22.64 -33.01
C GLY A 203 36.53 -22.72 -33.57
N THR A 204 37.38 -23.49 -32.91
CA THR A 204 38.44 -24.24 -33.59
C THR A 204 38.43 -25.66 -33.04
N ALA A 205 38.09 -26.59 -33.93
CA ALA A 205 38.09 -28.02 -33.67
C ALA A 205 39.49 -28.47 -33.28
N THR A 206 39.72 -28.69 -31.98
CA THR A 206 40.88 -29.43 -31.49
C THR A 206 40.42 -30.80 -31.03
N ALA A 207 41.00 -31.80 -31.68
CA ALA A 207 40.71 -33.20 -31.49
C ALA A 207 40.92 -33.61 -30.02
N LYS A 208 39.85 -34.17 -29.46
CA LYS A 208 39.78 -34.88 -28.19
C LYS A 208 40.81 -36.01 -28.18
N LYS A 209 41.92 -35.86 -27.45
CA LYS A 209 42.88 -36.93 -27.17
C LYS A 209 42.91 -37.22 -25.67
N GLY A 210 42.45 -38.43 -25.32
CA GLY A 210 42.88 -39.16 -24.12
C GLY A 210 42.10 -38.88 -22.84
N SER A 211 41.11 -39.73 -22.57
CA SER A 211 40.51 -39.92 -21.24
C SER A 211 41.53 -40.53 -20.28
N GLY A 212 42.08 -39.73 -19.38
CA GLY A 212 42.65 -40.24 -18.13
C GLY A 212 41.52 -40.31 -17.11
N ILE A 213 41.09 -41.52 -16.74
CA ILE A 213 40.21 -41.73 -15.59
C ILE A 213 40.99 -41.23 -14.37
N GLN A 214 40.58 -40.11 -13.78
CA GLN A 214 41.12 -39.66 -12.51
C GLN A 214 40.67 -40.65 -11.44
N GLU A 215 41.64 -41.30 -10.79
CA GLU A 215 41.39 -42.16 -9.63
C GLU A 215 40.68 -41.36 -8.53
N PRO A 216 39.62 -41.91 -7.92
CA PRO A 216 38.95 -41.26 -6.81
C PRO A 216 39.92 -41.15 -5.62
N GLU A 217 40.02 -39.94 -5.07
CA GLU A 217 40.87 -39.55 -3.91
C GLU A 217 40.72 -40.45 -2.67
N LEU A 218 39.66 -41.26 -2.62
CA LEU A 218 39.40 -42.25 -1.58
C LEU A 218 40.45 -43.35 -1.51
N LEU A 219 41.11 -43.72 -2.61
CA LEU A 219 42.18 -44.74 -2.60
C LEU A 219 43.51 -44.19 -2.06
N ARG A 220 43.76 -42.89 -2.20
CA ARG A 220 45.02 -42.26 -1.75
C ARG A 220 45.15 -42.16 -0.23
N LYS A 221 44.03 -42.23 0.51
CA LYS A 221 44.01 -42.11 1.98
C LYS A 221 44.10 -43.45 2.72
N LEU A 222 44.04 -44.59 2.02
CA LEU A 222 44.07 -45.92 2.64
C LEU A 222 45.45 -46.58 2.69
N GLY A 223 46.51 -45.94 2.17
CA GLY A 223 47.90 -46.31 2.48
C GLY A 223 48.28 -47.77 2.19
N VAL A 224 47.79 -48.32 1.08
CA VAL A 224 48.31 -49.55 0.47
C VAL A 224 49.01 -49.17 -0.83
#